data_AF-A0A0L8IGX2-F1
#
_entry.id   AF-A0A0L8IGX2-F1
#
_cell.length_a   1.000
_cell.length_b   1.000
_cell.length_c   1.000
_cell.angle_alpha   90.00
_cell.angle_beta   90.00
_cell.angle_gamma   90.00
#
_symmetry.space_group_name_H-M   'P 1'
#
loop_
_entity.id
_entity.type
_entity.pdbx_description
1 polymer ?
#
loop_
_entity_poly.entity_id
_entity_poly.type
_entity_poly.pdbx_seq_one_letter_code
_entity_poly.pdbx_strand_id
1 'polypeptide(L)'
;MKGKKYFGILHNLNILTKWNLWIMWSFFGLSVLYDIILLLRSNQRIFRQLLTHYFNSIVFSIGSFDFVTFWLISLIDREIAMALFSDVNNPIIHCFPFILVLIEKFLVYHPYFQIVVHLIGIVVITAAYQATVLFLRTNTVSWAYLVFDSSKFNSRLFFFLSMWPMIAAVYISGAKINELIWKNALSSLTQS
;
A
#
# COMPACT_ATOMS: atom_id res chain seq x y z
N MET A 1 32.35 8.19 1.21
CA MET A 1 31.53 7.20 1.94
C MET A 1 30.03 7.51 1.94
N LYS A 2 29.60 8.76 2.19
CA LYS A 2 28.18 9.16 2.16
C LYS A 2 27.46 8.85 0.84
N GLY A 3 28.06 9.17 -0.33
CA GLY A 3 27.43 8.94 -1.64
C GLY A 3 27.04 7.49 -1.96
N LYS A 4 27.91 6.51 -1.65
CA LYS A 4 27.59 5.08 -1.85
C LYS A 4 26.41 4.62 -0.98
N LYS A 5 26.27 5.20 0.21
CA LYS A 5 25.18 4.89 1.14
C LYS A 5 23.85 5.43 0.61
N TYR A 6 23.79 6.70 0.21
CA TYR A 6 22.60 7.30 -0.41
C TYR A 6 22.14 6.52 -1.64
N PHE A 7 23.08 6.10 -2.50
CA PHE A 7 22.76 5.26 -3.65
C PHE A 7 22.12 3.92 -3.24
N GLY A 8 22.65 3.26 -2.20
CA GLY A 8 22.06 2.02 -1.67
C GLY A 8 20.65 2.20 -1.10
N ILE A 9 20.39 3.32 -0.42
CA ILE A 9 19.06 3.67 0.09
C ILE A 9 18.08 3.86 -1.07
N LEU A 10 18.43 4.68 -2.06
CA LEU A 10 17.60 4.93 -3.23
C LEU A 10 17.33 3.64 -3.99
N HIS A 11 18.33 2.77 -4.14
CA HIS A 11 18.18 1.45 -4.72
C HIS A 11 17.13 0.59 -3.97
N ASN A 12 17.24 0.52 -2.65
CA ASN A 12 16.31 -0.26 -1.82
C ASN A 12 14.89 0.30 -1.86
N LEU A 13 14.73 1.62 -1.77
CA LEU A 13 13.43 2.29 -1.91
C LEU A 13 12.82 1.99 -3.28
N ASN A 14 13.59 2.10 -4.36
CA ASN A 14 13.12 1.78 -5.70
C ASN A 14 12.65 0.33 -5.86
N ILE A 15 13.28 -0.64 -5.17
CA ILE A 15 12.81 -2.03 -5.17
C ILE A 15 11.44 -2.14 -4.49
N LEU A 16 11.29 -1.51 -3.32
CA LEU A 16 10.03 -1.53 -2.56
C LEU A 16 8.90 -0.81 -3.31
N THR A 17 9.20 0.32 -3.96
CA THR A 17 8.26 1.05 -4.81
C THR A 17 7.83 0.22 -6.01
N LYS A 18 8.76 -0.45 -6.70
CA LYS A 18 8.40 -1.37 -7.79
C LYS A 18 7.45 -2.45 -7.32
N TRP A 19 7.69 -3.01 -6.13
CA TRP A 19 6.81 -4.03 -5.54
C TRP A 19 5.37 -3.50 -5.37
N ASN A 20 5.20 -2.27 -4.86
CA ASN A 20 3.91 -1.60 -4.79
C ASN A 20 3.27 -1.42 -6.18
N LEU A 21 4.04 -0.95 -7.16
CA LEU A 21 3.56 -0.79 -8.54
C LEU A 21 3.07 -2.10 -9.15
N TRP A 22 3.79 -3.21 -8.97
CA TRP A 22 3.37 -4.52 -9.48
C TRP A 22 2.01 -4.94 -8.92
N ILE A 23 1.79 -4.73 -7.62
CA ILE A 23 0.51 -5.03 -6.96
C ILE A 23 -0.63 -4.17 -7.51
N MET A 24 -0.37 -2.87 -7.75
CA MET A 24 -1.35 -1.97 -8.36
C MET A 24 -1.69 -2.40 -9.78
N TRP A 25 -0.66 -2.66 -10.60
CA TRP A 25 -0.82 -3.10 -11.99
C TRP A 25 -1.60 -4.42 -12.08
N SER A 26 -1.29 -5.40 -11.22
CA SER A 26 -2.05 -6.65 -11.21
C SER A 26 -3.50 -6.44 -10.80
N PHE A 27 -3.79 -5.57 -9.83
CA PHE A 27 -5.17 -5.28 -9.45
C PHE A 27 -5.95 -4.63 -10.60
N PHE A 28 -5.48 -3.50 -11.14
CA PHE A 28 -6.20 -2.81 -12.20
C PHE A 28 -6.30 -3.66 -13.47
N GLY A 29 -5.27 -4.45 -13.79
CA GLY A 29 -5.33 -5.44 -14.87
C GLY A 29 -6.42 -6.49 -14.65
N LEU A 30 -6.51 -7.06 -13.43
CA LEU A 30 -7.57 -8.01 -13.09
C LEU A 30 -8.96 -7.37 -13.11
N SER A 31 -9.10 -6.10 -12.71
CA SER A 31 -10.36 -5.36 -12.79
C SER A 31 -10.82 -5.18 -14.24
N VAL A 32 -9.92 -4.78 -15.13
CA VAL A 32 -10.21 -4.68 -16.58
C VAL A 32 -10.61 -6.05 -17.14
N LEU A 33 -9.90 -7.12 -16.77
CA LEU A 33 -10.26 -8.47 -17.20
C LEU A 33 -11.64 -8.89 -16.68
N TYR A 34 -11.97 -8.55 -15.44
CA TYR A 34 -13.30 -8.80 -14.87
C TYR A 34 -14.38 -8.07 -15.66
N ASP A 35 -14.18 -6.81 -16.01
CA ASP A 35 -15.16 -6.03 -16.79
C ASP A 35 -15.35 -6.61 -18.19
N ILE A 36 -14.26 -7.03 -18.87
CA ILE A 36 -14.35 -7.72 -20.17
C ILE A 36 -15.15 -9.03 -20.03
N ILE A 37 -14.89 -9.82 -19.00
CA ILE A 37 -15.61 -11.08 -18.78
C ILE A 37 -17.08 -10.81 -18.47
N LEU A 38 -17.39 -9.78 -17.70
CA LEU A 38 -18.76 -9.38 -17.36
C LEU A 38 -19.55 -8.94 -18.61
N LEU A 39 -18.89 -8.32 -19.59
CA LEU A 39 -19.48 -7.98 -20.88
C LEU A 39 -19.77 -9.23 -21.73
N LEU A 40 -18.92 -10.26 -21.67
CA LEU A 40 -19.01 -11.47 -22.50
C LEU A 40 -19.89 -12.58 -21.89
N ARG A 41 -19.97 -12.66 -20.56
CA ARG A 41 -20.68 -13.71 -19.82
C ARG A 41 -21.44 -13.09 -18.66
N SER A 42 -22.61 -13.64 -18.33
CA SER A 42 -23.34 -13.16 -17.16
C SER A 42 -22.71 -13.63 -15.83
N ASN A 43 -22.69 -12.70 -14.86
CA ASN A 43 -22.48 -12.89 -13.43
C ASN A 43 -21.26 -13.73 -12.98
N GLN A 44 -20.15 -13.08 -12.68
CA GLN A 44 -18.96 -13.68 -12.04
C GLN A 44 -18.81 -13.27 -10.58
N ARG A 45 -19.74 -13.71 -9.72
CA ARG A 45 -19.78 -13.34 -8.29
C ARG A 45 -18.48 -13.66 -7.55
N ILE A 46 -17.89 -14.82 -7.78
CA ILE A 46 -16.66 -15.26 -7.10
C ILE A 46 -15.49 -14.35 -7.48
N PHE A 47 -15.32 -14.05 -8.77
CA PHE A 47 -14.24 -13.17 -9.22
C PHE A 47 -14.39 -11.76 -8.64
N ARG A 48 -15.61 -11.22 -8.59
CA ARG A 48 -15.88 -9.93 -7.93
C ARG A 48 -15.52 -9.94 -6.45
N GLN A 49 -15.84 -11.02 -5.73
CA GLN A 49 -15.47 -11.17 -4.32
C GLN A 49 -13.95 -11.22 -4.13
N LEU A 50 -13.24 -11.96 -4.98
CA LEU A 50 -11.78 -12.02 -4.96
C LEU A 50 -11.14 -10.66 -5.23
N LEU A 51 -11.64 -9.91 -6.22
CA LEU A 51 -11.18 -8.55 -6.50
C LEU A 51 -11.44 -7.60 -5.35
N THR A 52 -12.63 -7.66 -4.75
CA THR A 52 -12.99 -6.85 -3.57
C THR A 52 -12.05 -7.16 -2.40
N HIS A 53 -11.79 -8.45 -2.16
CA HIS A 53 -10.87 -8.90 -1.12
C HIS A 53 -9.45 -8.39 -1.37
N TYR A 54 -8.97 -8.54 -2.60
CA TYR A 54 -7.65 -8.10 -3.01
C TYR A 54 -7.50 -6.58 -2.85
N PHE A 55 -8.50 -5.82 -3.29
CA PHE A 55 -8.54 -4.37 -3.15
C PHE A 55 -8.49 -3.93 -1.68
N ASN A 56 -9.46 -4.39 -0.88
CA ASN A 56 -9.64 -3.92 0.49
C ASN A 56 -8.51 -4.32 1.42
N SER A 57 -7.91 -5.50 1.21
CA SER A 57 -6.91 -6.06 2.13
C SER A 57 -5.50 -5.66 1.73
N ILE A 58 -5.19 -5.69 0.43
CA ILE A 58 -3.82 -5.58 -0.07
C ILE A 58 -3.62 -4.23 -0.78
N VAL A 59 -4.37 -3.97 -1.85
CA VAL A 59 -4.10 -2.85 -2.76
C VAL A 59 -4.31 -1.51 -2.05
N PHE A 60 -5.48 -1.29 -1.46
CA PHE A 60 -5.77 -0.06 -0.72
C PHE A 60 -4.82 0.14 0.46
N SER A 61 -4.55 -0.92 1.20
CA SER A 61 -3.68 -0.91 2.37
C SER A 61 -2.24 -0.52 2.01
N ILE A 62 -1.63 -1.18 1.02
CA ILE A 62 -0.25 -0.87 0.60
C ILE A 62 -0.18 0.50 -0.06
N GLY A 63 -1.11 0.81 -0.99
CA GLY A 63 -1.09 2.09 -1.71
C GLY A 63 -1.16 3.29 -0.78
N SER A 64 -1.92 3.19 0.31
CA SER A 64 -2.00 4.24 1.33
C SER A 64 -0.81 4.19 2.29
N PHE A 65 -0.35 3.00 2.67
CA PHE A 65 0.76 2.82 3.60
C PHE A 65 2.09 3.35 3.06
N ASP A 66 2.38 3.08 1.78
CA ASP A 66 3.58 3.58 1.10
C ASP A 66 3.59 5.11 1.09
N PHE A 67 2.47 5.73 0.72
CA PHE A 67 2.28 7.18 0.75
C PHE A 67 2.53 7.76 2.15
N VAL A 68 1.84 7.24 3.17
CA VAL A 68 1.98 7.74 4.55
C VAL A 68 3.43 7.62 5.01
N THR A 69 4.08 6.48 4.76
CA THR A 69 5.47 6.24 5.17
C THR A 69 6.45 7.16 4.45
N PHE A 70 6.29 7.34 3.14
CA PHE A 70 7.12 8.25 2.33
C PHE A 70 7.05 9.69 2.86
N TRP A 71 5.85 10.20 3.13
CA TRP A 71 5.68 11.56 3.64
C TRP A 71 6.17 11.71 5.08
N LEU A 72 5.93 10.73 5.95
CA LEU A 72 6.48 10.76 7.32
C LEU A 72 8.01 10.82 7.32
N ILE A 73 8.68 10.02 6.49
CA ILE A 73 10.15 10.06 6.36
C ILE A 73 10.61 11.41 5.83
N SER A 74 9.93 11.93 4.82
CA SER A 74 10.25 13.23 4.22
C SER A 74 10.08 14.40 5.20
N LEU A 75 9.17 14.28 6.16
CA LEU A 75 8.96 15.28 7.22
C LEU A 75 10.03 15.19 8.33
N ILE A 76 10.53 13.99 8.63
CA ILE A 76 11.49 13.76 9.71
C ILE A 76 12.91 14.19 9.29
N ASP A 77 13.30 13.94 8.05
CA ASP A 77 14.68 14.17 7.59
C ASP A 77 14.70 14.93 6.26
N ARG A 78 15.10 16.21 6.36
CA ARG A 78 15.15 17.12 5.21
C ARG A 78 16.24 16.75 4.21
N GLU A 79 17.33 16.11 4.61
CA GLU A 79 18.39 15.72 3.67
C GLU A 79 17.90 14.57 2.77
N ILE A 80 17.19 13.60 3.36
CA ILE A 80 16.55 12.52 2.62
C ILE A 80 15.48 13.08 1.71
N ALA A 81 14.62 13.98 2.22
CA ALA A 81 13.61 14.64 1.42
C ALA A 81 14.25 15.30 0.20
N MET A 82 15.26 16.16 0.37
CA MET A 82 15.95 16.81 -0.74
C MET A 82 16.52 15.81 -1.75
N ALA A 83 17.08 14.68 -1.30
CA ALA A 83 17.56 13.63 -2.19
C ALA A 83 16.42 12.93 -2.94
N LEU A 84 15.30 12.62 -2.29
CA LEU A 84 14.13 12.02 -2.91
C LEU A 84 13.51 12.97 -3.93
N PHE A 85 13.34 14.24 -3.60
CA PHE A 85 12.78 15.26 -4.48
C PHE A 85 13.73 15.72 -5.60
N SER A 86 15.01 15.31 -5.57
CA SER A 86 15.96 15.61 -6.65
C SER A 86 15.63 14.89 -7.96
N ASP A 87 14.93 13.75 -7.87
CA ASP A 87 14.32 13.06 -9.01
C ASP A 87 12.81 13.32 -8.97
N VAL A 88 12.30 14.03 -9.97
CA VAL A 88 10.88 14.36 -10.10
C VAL A 88 9.99 13.11 -10.15
N ASN A 89 10.55 11.95 -10.54
CA ASN A 89 9.79 10.72 -10.57
C ASN A 89 9.46 10.23 -9.16
N ASN A 90 10.35 10.39 -8.17
CA ASN A 90 10.13 9.82 -6.83
C ASN A 90 8.79 10.27 -6.20
N PRO A 91 8.47 11.58 -6.12
CA PRO A 91 7.18 12.00 -5.58
C PRO A 91 5.99 11.47 -6.38
N ILE A 92 6.11 11.38 -7.71
CA ILE A 92 5.07 10.85 -8.58
C ILE A 92 4.84 9.38 -8.24
N ILE A 93 5.88 8.56 -8.21
CA ILE A 93 5.74 7.12 -8.01
C ILE A 93 5.23 6.79 -6.59
N HIS A 94 5.49 7.64 -5.60
CA HIS A 94 5.01 7.47 -4.22
C HIS A 94 3.64 8.08 -3.93
N CYS A 95 3.15 9.04 -4.74
CA CYS A 95 1.81 9.62 -4.60
C CYS A 95 0.78 8.97 -5.52
N PHE A 96 1.19 8.57 -6.73
CA PHE A 96 0.28 8.09 -7.76
C PHE A 96 -0.51 6.83 -7.34
N PRO A 97 0.10 5.81 -6.70
CA PRO A 97 -0.66 4.66 -6.18
C PRO A 97 -1.76 5.06 -5.22
N PHE A 98 -1.48 6.01 -4.31
CA PHE A 98 -2.48 6.48 -3.34
C PHE A 98 -3.66 7.18 -4.02
N ILE A 99 -3.38 8.04 -5.01
CA ILE A 99 -4.42 8.72 -5.79
C ILE A 99 -5.29 7.69 -6.52
N LEU A 100 -4.69 6.68 -7.15
CA LEU A 100 -5.43 5.64 -7.86
C LEU A 100 -6.34 4.82 -6.95
N VAL A 101 -5.86 4.39 -5.77
CA VAL A 101 -6.72 3.62 -4.84
C VAL A 101 -7.84 4.47 -4.24
N LEU A 102 -7.65 5.78 -4.10
CA LEU A 102 -8.73 6.69 -3.71
C LEU A 102 -9.78 6.79 -4.82
N ILE A 103 -9.36 7.04 -6.07
CA ILE A 103 -10.27 7.10 -7.23
C ILE A 103 -11.09 5.80 -7.32
N GLU A 104 -10.43 4.65 -7.23
CA GLU A 104 -11.12 3.35 -7.24
C GLU A 104 -12.15 3.23 -6.12
N LYS A 105 -11.82 3.67 -4.89
CA LYS A 105 -12.73 3.62 -3.74
C LYS A 105 -13.92 4.59 -3.89
N PHE A 106 -13.75 5.71 -4.60
CA PHE A 106 -14.82 6.64 -4.93
C PHE A 106 -15.73 6.12 -6.04
N LEU A 107 -15.17 5.44 -7.05
CA LEU A 107 -15.91 5.00 -8.24
C LEU A 107 -16.55 3.62 -8.06
N VAL A 108 -15.93 2.74 -7.27
CA VAL A 108 -16.33 1.34 -7.14
C VAL A 108 -16.62 1.01 -5.68
N TYR A 109 -17.82 0.49 -5.43
CA TYR A 109 -18.17 -0.03 -4.11
C TYR A 109 -17.44 -1.35 -3.84
N HIS A 110 -16.65 -1.36 -2.76
CA HIS A 110 -15.89 -2.51 -2.28
C HIS A 110 -16.34 -2.90 -0.86
N PRO A 111 -17.28 -3.84 -0.70
CA PRO A 111 -17.84 -4.16 0.61
C PRO A 111 -16.85 -4.75 1.62
N TYR A 112 -17.03 -4.41 2.90
CA TYR A 112 -16.19 -4.86 4.03
C TYR A 112 -16.92 -5.91 4.91
N PHE A 113 -17.28 -7.07 4.36
CA PHE A 113 -18.04 -8.10 5.10
C PHE A 113 -17.17 -9.22 5.72
N GLN A 114 -15.90 -9.35 5.31
CA GLN A 114 -15.01 -10.46 5.72
C GLN A 114 -13.74 -9.96 6.42
N ILE A 115 -13.93 -9.25 7.54
CA ILE A 115 -12.85 -8.59 8.27
C ILE A 115 -11.70 -9.55 8.60
N VAL A 116 -11.99 -10.77 9.07
CA VAL A 116 -10.95 -11.75 9.42
C VAL A 116 -10.09 -12.13 8.21
N VAL A 117 -10.72 -12.40 7.07
CA VAL A 117 -10.00 -12.73 5.83
C VAL A 117 -9.14 -11.54 5.40
N HIS A 118 -9.69 -10.32 5.51
CA HIS A 118 -8.96 -9.09 5.18
C HIS A 118 -7.73 -8.90 6.07
N LEU A 119 -7.88 -9.15 7.37
CA LEU A 119 -6.79 -9.11 8.33
C LEU A 119 -5.71 -10.15 8.02
N ILE A 120 -6.07 -11.37 7.60
CA ILE A 120 -5.08 -12.37 7.17
C ILE A 120 -4.28 -11.85 5.97
N GLY A 121 -4.95 -11.27 4.96
CA GLY A 121 -4.27 -10.66 3.82
C GLY A 121 -3.30 -9.55 4.23
N ILE A 122 -3.72 -8.69 5.17
CA ILE A 122 -2.89 -7.63 5.75
C ILE A 122 -1.68 -8.22 6.51
N VAL A 123 -1.88 -9.30 7.26
CA VAL A 123 -0.80 -9.96 8.00
C VAL A 123 0.25 -10.52 7.05
N VAL A 124 -0.20 -11.26 6.03
CA VAL A 124 0.68 -11.89 5.04
C VAL A 124 1.48 -10.84 4.28
N ILE A 125 0.83 -9.77 3.80
CA ILE A 125 1.50 -8.76 3.01
C ILE A 125 2.47 -7.92 3.85
N THR A 126 2.12 -7.61 5.09
CA THR A 126 3.00 -6.87 6.00
C THR A 126 4.22 -7.71 6.34
N ALA A 127 4.06 -9.00 6.64
CA ALA A 127 5.17 -9.90 6.88
C ALA A 127 6.07 -10.03 5.65
N ALA A 128 5.50 -10.17 4.45
CA ALA A 128 6.25 -10.24 3.20
C ALA A 128 7.06 -8.94 2.93
N TYR A 129 6.46 -7.78 3.20
CA TYR A 129 7.14 -6.50 3.12
C TYR A 129 8.32 -6.41 4.09
N GLN A 130 8.10 -6.77 5.35
CA GLN A 130 9.14 -6.77 6.38
C GLN A 130 10.28 -7.74 6.05
N ALA A 131 9.96 -8.94 5.58
CA ALA A 131 10.94 -9.91 5.10
C ALA A 131 11.77 -9.34 3.94
N THR A 132 11.14 -8.62 3.02
CA THR A 132 11.84 -7.94 1.91
C THR A 132 12.79 -6.86 2.43
N VAL A 133 12.37 -6.02 3.37
CA VAL A 133 13.23 -5.00 3.99
C VAL A 133 14.44 -5.64 4.69
N LEU A 134 14.23 -6.74 5.42
CA LEU A 134 15.30 -7.49 6.08
C LEU A 134 16.25 -8.14 5.05
N PHE A 135 15.72 -8.73 3.99
CA PHE A 135 16.50 -9.29 2.88
C PHE A 135 17.36 -8.23 2.18
N LEU A 136 16.78 -7.05 1.89
CA LEU A 136 17.54 -5.95 1.31
C LEU A 136 18.67 -5.51 2.23
N ARG A 137 18.42 -5.47 3.55
CA ARG A 137 19.48 -5.14 4.50
C ARG A 137 20.63 -6.15 4.51
N THR A 138 20.36 -7.44 4.38
CA THR A 138 21.42 -8.46 4.38
C THR A 138 22.23 -8.48 3.08
N ASN A 139 21.64 -8.00 1.97
CA ASN A 139 22.26 -8.04 0.64
C ASN A 139 22.77 -6.67 0.14
N THR A 140 22.51 -5.58 0.85
CA THR A 140 22.92 -4.24 0.45
C THR A 140 23.68 -3.50 1.56
N VAL A 141 24.37 -2.43 1.16
CA VAL A 141 25.28 -1.68 2.03
C VAL A 141 24.57 -0.77 3.03
N SER A 142 23.25 -0.59 2.89
CA SER A 142 22.44 0.33 3.66
C SER A 142 21.06 -0.25 3.95
N TRP A 143 20.37 0.28 4.97
CA TRP A 143 18.95 -0.01 5.14
C TRP A 143 18.11 0.67 4.04
N ALA A 144 16.88 0.18 3.84
CA ALA A 144 15.91 0.87 3.00
C ALA A 144 15.51 2.25 3.58
N TYR A 145 15.56 2.39 4.91
CA TYR A 145 15.24 3.62 5.61
C TYR A 145 16.47 4.10 6.41
N LEU A 146 16.91 5.35 6.21
CA LEU A 146 18.09 5.89 6.91
C LEU A 146 17.95 5.88 8.43
N VAL A 147 16.73 6.05 8.94
CA VAL A 147 16.44 5.99 10.38
C VAL A 147 16.94 4.68 11.01
N PHE A 148 17.11 3.63 10.20
CA PHE A 148 17.64 2.36 10.69
C PHE A 148 19.15 2.31 10.81
N ASP A 149 19.90 3.04 10.00
CA ASP A 149 21.36 2.99 10.06
C ASP A 149 21.90 3.56 11.37
N SER A 150 21.28 4.62 11.89
CA SER A 150 21.69 5.28 13.15
C SER A 150 20.94 4.78 14.38
N SER A 151 19.88 3.98 14.22
CA SER A 151 19.04 3.56 15.34
C SER A 151 19.52 2.28 16.03
N LYS A 152 19.30 2.24 17.34
CA LYS A 152 19.53 1.05 18.17
C LYS A 152 18.56 -0.06 17.78
N PHE A 153 18.92 -1.30 18.10
CA PHE A 153 18.09 -2.48 17.85
C PHE A 153 16.63 -2.29 18.32
N ASN A 154 16.43 -1.78 19.54
CA ASN A 154 15.10 -1.56 20.11
C ASN A 154 14.23 -0.62 19.27
N SER A 155 14.81 0.45 18.70
CA SER A 155 14.08 1.39 17.84
C SER A 155 13.70 0.76 16.50
N ARG A 156 14.56 -0.09 15.94
CA ARG A 156 14.25 -0.87 14.72
C ARG A 156 13.11 -1.85 14.99
N LEU A 157 13.20 -2.59 16.09
CA LEU A 157 12.16 -3.52 16.52
C LEU A 157 10.82 -2.79 16.72
N PHE A 158 10.84 -1.64 17.39
CA PHE A 158 9.66 -0.81 17.57
C PHE A 158 9.04 -0.39 16.24
N PHE A 159 9.84 0.04 15.26
CA PHE A 159 9.33 0.37 13.93
C PHE A 159 8.64 -0.82 13.27
N PHE A 160 9.29 -1.99 13.24
CA PHE A 160 8.70 -3.20 12.64
C PHE A 160 7.39 -3.59 13.35
N LEU A 161 7.34 -3.52 14.68
CA LEU A 161 6.12 -3.78 15.43
C LEU A 161 5.03 -2.73 15.17
N SER A 162 5.40 -1.46 14.96
CA SER A 162 4.46 -0.37 14.69
C SER A 162 3.81 -0.43 13.30
N MET A 163 4.40 -1.15 12.33
CA MET A 163 3.81 -1.28 10.99
C MET A 163 2.47 -2.03 11.00
N TRP A 164 2.31 -3.00 11.91
CA TRP A 164 1.09 -3.79 12.08
C TRP A 164 -0.14 -2.95 12.49
N PRO A 165 -0.10 -2.17 13.59
CA PRO A 165 -1.20 -1.28 13.92
C PRO A 165 -1.36 -0.15 12.89
N MET A 166 -0.29 0.31 12.25
CA MET A 166 -0.38 1.34 11.20
C MET A 166 -1.18 0.86 9.99
N ILE A 167 -0.87 -0.32 9.45
CA ILE A 167 -1.61 -0.88 8.31
C ILE A 167 -3.05 -1.26 8.70
N ALA A 168 -3.27 -1.71 9.94
CA ALA A 168 -4.62 -1.94 10.46
C ALA A 168 -5.43 -0.63 10.54
N ALA A 169 -4.81 0.47 10.97
CA ALA A 169 -5.44 1.79 10.99
C ALA A 169 -5.80 2.28 9.57
N VAL A 170 -4.92 2.04 8.58
CA VAL A 170 -5.21 2.29 7.16
C VAL A 170 -6.43 1.49 6.72
N TYR A 171 -6.47 0.19 7.00
CA TYR A 171 -7.61 -0.67 6.65
C TYR A 171 -8.93 -0.17 7.26
N ILE A 172 -8.94 0.13 8.56
CA ILE A 172 -10.12 0.66 9.26
C ILE A 172 -10.56 1.99 8.64
N SER A 173 -9.61 2.87 8.31
CA SER A 173 -9.88 4.13 7.64
C SER A 173 -10.52 3.90 6.27
N GLY A 174 -10.02 2.92 5.50
CA GLY A 174 -10.60 2.51 4.22
C GLY A 174 -12.04 2.01 4.33
N ALA A 175 -12.36 1.28 5.40
CA ALA A 175 -13.71 0.80 5.67
C ALA A 175 -14.66 1.99 5.98
N LYS A 176 -14.23 2.91 6.84
CA LYS A 176 -14.99 4.12 7.17
C LYS A 176 -15.21 5.02 5.94
N ILE A 177 -14.18 5.23 5.13
CA ILE A 177 -14.29 6.01 3.89
C ILE A 177 -15.32 5.36 2.95
N ASN A 178 -15.26 4.04 2.79
CA ASN A 178 -16.20 3.31 1.94
C ASN A 178 -17.65 3.45 2.45
N GLU A 179 -17.87 3.33 3.76
CA GLU A 179 -19.17 3.56 4.37
C GLU A 179 -19.66 4.98 4.11
N LEU A 180 -18.83 6.00 4.35
CA LEU A 180 -19.20 7.41 4.17
C LEU A 180 -19.60 7.74 2.72
N ILE A 181 -18.86 7.23 1.73
CA ILE A 181 -19.13 7.48 0.31
C ILE A 181 -20.44 6.80 -0.12
N TRP A 182 -20.66 5.55 0.31
CA TRP A 182 -21.73 4.72 -0.24
C TRP A 182 -22.98 4.61 0.65
N LYS A 183 -22.99 5.22 1.85
CA LYS A 183 -24.10 5.15 2.82
C LYS A 183 -25.46 5.47 2.21
N ASN A 184 -25.55 6.58 1.46
CA ASN A 184 -26.82 7.03 0.88
C ASN A 184 -27.32 6.04 -0.19
N ALA A 185 -26.43 5.61 -1.09
CA ALA A 185 -26.76 4.64 -2.14
C ALA A 185 -27.20 3.28 -1.57
N LEU A 186 -26.56 2.82 -0.49
CA LEU A 186 -26.95 1.60 0.20
C LEU A 186 -28.32 1.75 0.89
N SER A 187 -28.58 2.89 1.53
CA SER A 187 -29.87 3.14 2.18
C SER A 187 -31.05 3.15 1.21
N SER A 188 -30.87 3.70 0.00
CA SER A 188 -31.91 3.68 -1.03
C SER A 188 -32.22 2.27 -1.55
N LEU A 189 -31.21 1.40 -1.62
CA LEU A 189 -31.40 0.01 -2.07
C LEU A 189 -32.11 -0.87 -1.04
N THR A 190 -32.03 -0.52 0.25
CA THR A 190 -32.73 -1.25 1.33
C THR A 190 -34.18 -0.82 1.52
N GLN A 191 -34.61 0.28 0.90
CA GLN A 191 -35.99 0.80 0.98
C GLN A 191 -36.86 0.41 -0.23
N SER A 192 -36.24 -0.13 -1.29
CA SER A 192 -36.91 -0.68 -2.49
C SER A 192 -37.10 -2.18 -2.40
#